data_AF-A0A7W8ZRH4-F1
#
_entry.id   AF-A0A7W8ZRH4-F1
#
_cell.length_a   1.000
_cell.length_b   1.000
_cell.length_c   1.000
_cell.angle_alpha   90.00
_cell.angle_beta   90.00
_cell.angle_gamma   90.00
#
_symmetry.space_group_name_H-M   'P 1'
#
loop_
_entity.id
_entity.type
_entity.pdbx_description
1 polymer ?
#
loop_
_entity_poly.entity_id
_entity_poly.type
_entity_poly.pdbx_seq_one_letter_code
_entity_poly.pdbx_strand_id
1 'polypeptide(L)' 'MEKFAKLKELIAGVEADADKFYNSGNGAAGTRVRKAMQDLKTLAQEIRTEVTEKKNSDK' A
#
# COMPACT_ATOMS: atom_id res chain seq x y z
N MET A 1 1.86 8.11 -12.34
CA MET A 1 1.47 9.06 -11.27
C MET A 1 0.18 8.65 -10.56
N GLU A 2 -0.87 8.24 -11.28
CA GLU A 2 -2.12 7.76 -10.68
C GLU A 2 -1.92 6.62 -9.67
N LYS A 3 -1.15 5.57 -10.02
CA LYS A 3 -0.83 4.47 -9.09
C LYS A 3 -0.11 4.93 -7.82
N PHE A 4 0.74 5.95 -7.93
CA PHE A 4 1.45 6.51 -6.79
C PHE A 4 0.54 7.33 -5.86
N ALA A 5 -0.49 7.99 -6.43
CA ALA A 5 -1.53 8.64 -5.63
C ALA A 5 -2.35 7.59 -4.85
N LYS A 6 -2.79 6.52 -5.52
CA LYS A 6 -3.48 5.38 -4.88
C LYS A 6 -2.67 4.74 -3.75
N LEU A 7 -1.34 4.65 -3.91
CA LEU A 7 -0.44 4.16 -2.86
C LEU A 7 -0.50 5.02 -1.60
N LYS A 8 -0.51 6.35 -1.75
CA LYS A 8 -0.62 7.29 -0.63
C LYS A 8 -1.98 7.20 0.07
N GLU A 9 -3.06 7.12 -0.71
CA GLU A 9 -4.41 6.98 -0.18
C GLU A 9 -4.57 5.70 0.64
N LEU A 10 -4.00 4.59 0.17
CA LEU A 10 -4.04 3.31 0.89
C LEU A 10 -3.31 3.38 2.24
N ILE A 11 -2.16 4.06 2.30
CA ILE A 11 -1.42 4.27 3.55
C ILE A 11 -2.24 5.13 4.51
N ALA A 12 -2.74 6.27 4.05
CA ALA A 12 -3.56 7.17 4.87
C ALA A 12 -4.82 6.48 5.42
N GLY A 13 -5.45 5.62 4.61
CA GLY A 13 -6.62 4.85 5.03
C GLY A 13 -6.34 3.78 6.09
N VAL A 14 -5.09 3.30 6.20
CA VAL A 14 -4.70 2.27 7.17
C VAL A 14 -4.39 2.84 8.55
N GLU A 15 -4.01 4.13 8.65
CA GLU A 15 -3.50 4.71 9.90
C GLU A 15 -4.44 4.49 11.09
N ALA A 16 -5.74 4.69 10.89
CA ALA A 16 -6.74 4.50 11.95
C ALA A 16 -6.87 3.04 12.42
N ASP A 17 -6.72 2.07 11.52
CA ASP A 17 -6.74 0.65 11.88
C ASP A 17 -5.41 0.21 12.51
N ALA A 18 -4.28 0.80 12.08
CA ALA A 18 -2.98 0.57 12.69
C ALA A 18 -2.99 1.08 14.14
N ASP A 19 -3.46 2.28 14.39
CA ASP A 19 -3.61 2.85 15.73
C ASP A 19 -4.48 1.95 16.63
N LYS A 20 -5.67 1.57 16.15
CA LYS A 20 -6.57 0.64 16.88
C LYS A 20 -5.91 -0.71 17.17
N PHE A 21 -5.10 -1.24 16.26
CA PHE A 21 -4.41 -2.50 16.46
C PHE A 21 -3.27 -2.38 17.49
N TYR A 22 -2.37 -1.41 17.31
CA TYR A 22 -1.16 -1.26 18.13
C TYR A 22 -1.45 -0.68 19.51
N ASN A 23 -2.39 0.26 19.63
CA ASN A 23 -2.67 0.97 20.89
C ASN A 23 -3.90 0.43 21.63
N SER A 24 -4.87 -0.16 20.92
CA SER A 24 -6.11 -0.65 21.53
C SER A 24 -6.28 -2.18 21.48
N GLY A 25 -5.32 -2.94 20.94
CA GLY A 25 -5.37 -4.41 20.87
C GLY A 25 -6.48 -4.97 19.98
N ASN A 26 -7.03 -4.18 19.04
CA ASN A 26 -8.16 -4.60 18.21
C ASN A 26 -7.73 -5.61 17.13
N GLY A 27 -8.02 -6.89 17.33
CA GLY A 27 -7.66 -7.96 16.39
C GLY A 27 -8.28 -7.82 14.99
N ALA A 28 -9.50 -7.31 14.87
CA ALA A 28 -10.14 -7.09 13.57
C ALA A 28 -9.45 -5.97 12.77
N ALA A 29 -8.97 -4.93 13.46
CA ALA A 29 -8.15 -3.88 12.86
C ALA A 29 -6.81 -4.47 12.36
N GLY A 30 -6.20 -5.37 13.12
CA GLY A 30 -5.00 -6.11 12.68
C GLY A 30 -5.20 -6.88 11.36
N THR A 31 -6.35 -7.56 11.20
CA THR A 31 -6.70 -8.22 9.93
C THR A 31 -6.82 -7.24 8.77
N ARG A 32 -7.43 -6.07 9.00
CA ARG A 32 -7.56 -5.02 7.96
C ARG A 32 -6.21 -4.42 7.58
N VAL A 33 -5.36 -4.11 8.56
CA VAL A 33 -3.98 -3.65 8.33
C VAL A 33 -3.21 -4.67 7.50
N ARG A 34 -3.28 -5.96 7.86
CA ARG A 34 -2.59 -7.02 7.11
C ARG A 34 -3.04 -7.09 5.66
N LYS A 35 -4.35 -7.02 5.40
CA LYS A 35 -4.89 -7.03 4.03
C LYS A 35 -4.41 -5.82 3.24
N ALA A 36 -4.55 -4.63 3.80
CA ALA A 36 -4.09 -3.40 3.15
C ALA A 36 -2.58 -3.38 2.88
N MET A 37 -1.76 -3.99 3.76
CA MET A 37 -0.33 -4.15 3.50
C MET A 37 -0.02 -5.11 2.34
N GLN A 38 -0.86 -6.12 2.10
CA GLN A 38 -0.73 -6.96 0.90
C GLN A 38 -1.07 -6.18 -0.37
N ASP A 39 -2.14 -5.39 -0.33
CA ASP A 39 -2.54 -4.54 -1.45
C ASP A 39 -1.44 -3.49 -1.76
N LEU A 40 -0.82 -2.91 -0.71
CA LEU A 40 0.30 -1.98 -0.82
C LEU A 40 1.50 -2.63 -1.50
N LYS A 41 1.87 -3.86 -1.10
CA LYS A 41 2.97 -4.61 -1.71
C LYS A 41 2.74 -4.82 -3.21
N THR A 42 1.54 -5.23 -3.59
CA THR A 42 1.16 -5.44 -4.99
C THR A 42 1.28 -4.15 -5.78
N LEU A 43 0.68 -3.06 -5.29
CA LEU A 43 0.70 -1.76 -5.98
C LEU A 43 2.11 -1.18 -6.10
N ALA A 44 2.95 -1.34 -5.06
CA ALA A 44 4.34 -0.92 -5.10
C ALA A 44 5.14 -1.69 -6.16
N GLN A 45 4.90 -3.01 -6.28
CA GLN A 45 5.54 -3.84 -7.28
C GLN A 45 5.11 -3.43 -8.71
N GLU A 46 3.83 -3.16 -8.93
CA GLU A 46 3.33 -2.67 -10.22
C GLU A 46 3.98 -1.35 -10.64
N ILE A 47 4.11 -0.40 -9.71
CA ILE A 47 4.79 0.87 -9.96
C ILE A 47 6.25 0.63 -10.35
N ARG A 48 6.97 -0.24 -9.62
CA ARG A 48 8.36 -0.59 -9.93
C ARG A 48 8.50 -1.20 -11.32
N THR A 49 7.62 -2.13 -11.67
CA THR A 49 7.61 -2.77 -13.00
C THR A 49 7.38 -1.72 -14.09
N GLU A 50 6.37 -0.86 -13.95
CA GLU A 50 6.07 0.19 -14.93
C GLU A 50 7.25 1.16 -15.15
N VAL A 51 7.93 1.56 -14.07
CA VAL A 51 9.13 2.42 -14.15
C VAL A 51 10.27 1.70 -14.89
N THR A 52 10.45 0.41 -14.62
CA THR A 52 11.49 -0.41 -15.26
C THR A 52 11.20 -0.58 -16.75
N GLU A 53 9.95 -0.85 -17.12
CA GLU A 53 9.51 -0.96 -18.50
C GLU A 53 9.74 0.34 -19.26
N LYS A 54 9.28 1.49 -18.72
CA LYS A 54 9.51 2.81 -19.34
C LYS A 54 11.00 3.08 -19.58
N LYS A 55 11.84 2.85 -18.56
CA LYS A 55 13.30 2.99 -18.69
C LYS A 55 13.90 2.10 -19.79
N ASN A 56 13.37 0.89 -19.98
CA ASN A 56 13.86 -0.05 -20.97
C ASN A 56 13.28 0.20 -22.37
N SER A 57 12.08 0.79 -22.48
CA SER A 57 11.47 1.20 -23.74
C SER A 57 12.03 2.51 -24.30
N ASP A 58 12.63 3.34 -23.45
CA ASP A 58 13.37 4.54 -23.84
C ASP A 58 14.81 4.22 -24.35
N LYS A 59 15.15 2.93 -24.50
CA LYS A 59 16.37 2.44 -25.18
C LYS A 59 16.04 1.95 -26.58
#